data_AF-A0A0D0DG89-F1
#
_entry.id   AF-A0A0D0DG89-F1
#
_cell.length_a   1.000
_cell.length_b   1.000
_cell.length_c   1.000
_cell.angle_alpha   90.00
_cell.angle_beta   90.00
_cell.angle_gamma   90.00
#
_symmetry.space_group_name_H-M   'P 1'
#
loop_
_entity.id
_entity.type
_entity.pdbx_description
1 polymer ?
#
loop_
_entity_poly.entity_id
_entity_poly.type
_entity_poly.pdbx_seq_one_letter_code
_entity_poly.pdbx_strand_id
1 'polypeptide(L)'
;MQSHAITSVTKTIYDKMDHVKAALQITLDSIMPDFLMSWDMNSFMSANVDPESPILCQILGAAMQTERGAKENKIKDGSTACHAVVTQLAKQHSNQSNYFTAPFTLSLWTSGASRQTIEALHRCSLCISFPLLLNLINNLAKHCLERVSQIAQGPHLMCYDNINISTSIFVEQRSSAPAKVQSGTFTILYKVHSGSLEQMRLAPMLQRAQNMTDLHFNSDIRPTSDQQLLPVPAVMILSFPFSIASEACS
;
A
#
# COMPACT_ATOMS: atom_id res chain seq x y z
N MET A 1 -49.27 -16.06 -1.49
CA MET A 1 -48.12 -16.38 -2.36
C MET A 1 -46.82 -15.65 -1.98
N GLN A 2 -46.85 -14.38 -1.56
CA GLN A 2 -45.63 -13.63 -1.20
C GLN A 2 -44.77 -14.27 -0.08
N SER A 3 -45.39 -14.87 0.94
CA SER A 3 -44.65 -15.45 2.08
C SER A 3 -43.70 -16.58 1.67
N HIS A 4 -44.14 -17.54 0.84
CA HIS A 4 -43.29 -18.65 0.39
C HIS A 4 -42.13 -18.18 -0.49
N ALA A 5 -42.34 -17.19 -1.36
CA ALA A 5 -41.28 -16.63 -2.20
C ALA A 5 -40.19 -15.97 -1.35
N ILE A 6 -40.56 -15.19 -0.33
CA ILE A 6 -39.62 -14.55 0.60
C ILE A 6 -38.80 -15.62 1.33
N THR A 7 -39.45 -16.65 1.89
CA THR A 7 -38.73 -17.73 2.58
C THR A 7 -37.76 -18.45 1.66
N SER A 8 -38.15 -18.72 0.42
CA SER A 8 -37.29 -19.39 -0.57
C SER A 8 -36.07 -18.54 -0.94
N VAL A 9 -36.26 -17.24 -1.18
CA VAL A 9 -35.17 -16.31 -1.52
C VAL A 9 -34.22 -16.16 -0.35
N THR A 10 -34.73 -15.90 0.86
CA THR A 10 -33.91 -15.76 2.07
C THR A 10 -33.08 -17.01 2.34
N LYS A 11 -33.68 -18.20 2.23
CA LYS A 11 -32.95 -19.47 2.40
C LYS A 11 -31.82 -19.61 1.37
N THR A 12 -32.12 -19.32 0.11
CA THR A 12 -31.12 -19.42 -0.98
C THR A 12 -29.96 -18.44 -0.75
N ILE A 13 -30.26 -17.19 -0.36
CA ILE A 13 -29.21 -16.20 -0.04
C ILE A 13 -28.38 -16.67 1.14
N TYR A 14 -29.01 -17.17 2.21
CA TYR A 14 -28.31 -17.69 3.38
C TYR A 14 -27.32 -18.79 3.00
N ASP A 15 -27.79 -19.80 2.27
CA ASP A 15 -26.96 -20.94 1.83
C ASP A 15 -25.81 -20.48 0.93
N LYS A 16 -26.05 -19.49 0.05
CA LYS A 16 -25.01 -18.94 -0.85
C LYS A 16 -24.00 -18.05 -0.15
N MET A 17 -24.37 -17.34 0.91
CA MET A 17 -23.46 -16.49 1.67
C MET A 17 -22.34 -17.29 2.35
N ASP A 18 -22.55 -18.58 2.62
CA ASP A 18 -21.50 -19.46 3.13
C ASP A 18 -20.39 -19.74 2.12
N HIS A 19 -20.69 -19.73 0.82
CA HIS A 19 -19.68 -19.81 -0.23
C HIS A 19 -18.98 -18.46 -0.42
N VAL A 20 -19.74 -17.36 -0.39
CA VAL A 20 -19.19 -16.00 -0.50
C VAL A 20 -18.20 -15.67 0.62
N LYS A 21 -18.53 -16.01 1.88
CA LYS A 21 -17.61 -15.78 3.01
C LYS A 21 -16.31 -16.57 2.86
N ALA A 22 -16.36 -17.78 2.32
CA ALA A 22 -15.18 -18.61 2.08
C ALA A 22 -14.29 -18.00 0.99
N ALA A 23 -14.89 -17.49 -0.10
CA ALA A 23 -14.17 -16.80 -1.15
C ALA A 23 -13.49 -15.50 -0.67
N LEU A 24 -14.11 -14.79 0.28
CA LEU A 24 -13.59 -13.53 0.84
C LEU A 24 -12.69 -13.72 2.07
N GLN A 25 -12.42 -14.97 2.44
CA GLN A 25 -11.60 -15.28 3.60
C GLN A 25 -10.13 -14.97 3.31
N ILE A 26 -9.55 -14.08 4.11
CA ILE A 26 -8.12 -13.80 4.09
C ILE A 26 -7.64 -13.59 5.52
N THR A 27 -6.54 -14.25 5.86
CA THR A 27 -5.86 -14.03 7.14
C THR A 27 -5.07 -12.73 7.06
N LEU A 28 -4.93 -12.02 8.18
CA LEU A 28 -4.16 -10.78 8.17
C LEU A 28 -2.69 -11.01 7.85
N ASP A 29 -2.17 -12.19 8.17
CA ASP A 29 -0.78 -12.58 7.89
C ASP A 29 -0.51 -12.81 6.39
N SER A 30 -1.53 -13.10 5.58
CA SER A 30 -1.36 -13.28 4.13
C SER A 30 -1.49 -11.98 3.34
N ILE A 31 -1.83 -10.87 4.00
CA ILE A 31 -1.85 -9.55 3.40
C ILE A 31 -0.42 -9.03 3.31
N MET A 32 0.24 -9.33 2.19
CA MET A 32 1.60 -8.90 1.90
C MET A 32 1.62 -7.61 1.06
N PRO A 33 2.77 -6.90 0.99
CA PRO A 33 2.88 -5.71 0.13
C PRO A 33 2.50 -5.97 -1.32
N ASP A 34 2.94 -7.09 -1.90
CA ASP A 34 2.63 -7.42 -3.31
C ASP A 34 1.13 -7.68 -3.52
N PHE A 35 0.43 -8.28 -2.53
CA PHE A 35 -1.02 -8.43 -2.57
C PHE A 35 -1.70 -7.05 -2.65
N LEU A 36 -1.32 -6.09 -1.80
CA LEU A 36 -1.89 -4.74 -1.78
C LEU A 36 -1.67 -4.00 -3.10
N MET A 37 -0.53 -4.22 -3.77
CA MET A 37 -0.22 -3.60 -5.07
C MET A 37 -1.07 -4.17 -6.21
N SER A 38 -1.47 -5.44 -6.11
CA SER A 38 -2.35 -6.12 -7.08
C SER A 38 -3.83 -6.09 -6.71
N TRP A 39 -4.18 -5.54 -5.55
CA TRP A 39 -5.53 -5.65 -5.00
C TRP A 39 -6.52 -4.82 -5.81
N ASP A 40 -7.50 -5.51 -6.39
CA ASP A 40 -8.66 -4.90 -7.05
C ASP A 40 -9.93 -5.60 -6.54
N MET A 41 -10.74 -4.84 -5.81
CA MET A 41 -12.01 -5.34 -5.29
C MET A 41 -12.98 -5.71 -6.41
N ASN A 42 -13.16 -4.86 -7.41
CA ASN A 42 -14.23 -5.05 -8.39
C ASN A 42 -13.91 -6.23 -9.32
N SER A 43 -12.67 -6.34 -9.77
CA SER A 43 -12.23 -7.48 -10.58
C SER A 43 -12.37 -8.80 -9.82
N PHE A 44 -11.98 -8.83 -8.54
CA PHE A 44 -12.10 -10.03 -7.71
C PHE A 44 -13.56 -10.42 -7.45
N MET A 45 -14.40 -9.46 -7.08
CA MET A 45 -15.82 -9.70 -6.78
C MET A 45 -16.57 -10.22 -8.00
N SER A 46 -16.33 -9.63 -9.16
CA SER A 46 -16.96 -10.06 -10.42
C SER A 46 -16.57 -11.49 -10.80
N ALA A 47 -15.32 -11.88 -10.54
CA ALA A 47 -14.80 -13.21 -10.88
C ALA A 47 -15.18 -14.31 -9.88
N ASN A 48 -15.29 -13.99 -8.59
CA ASN A 48 -15.38 -15.00 -7.53
C ASN A 48 -16.66 -14.94 -6.69
N VAL A 49 -17.34 -13.78 -6.62
CA VAL A 49 -18.50 -13.59 -5.73
C VAL A 49 -19.80 -13.52 -6.51
N ASP A 50 -19.83 -12.78 -7.62
CA ASP A 50 -21.03 -12.66 -8.45
C ASP A 50 -21.57 -14.01 -8.96
N PRO A 51 -20.72 -14.98 -9.39
CA PRO A 51 -21.20 -16.30 -9.79
C PRO A 51 -21.79 -17.11 -8.64
N GLU A 52 -21.31 -16.90 -7.41
CA GLU A 52 -21.72 -17.65 -6.22
C GLU A 52 -23.01 -17.13 -5.62
N SER A 53 -23.29 -15.82 -5.74
CA SER A 53 -24.50 -15.19 -5.20
C SER A 53 -25.23 -14.27 -6.19
N PRO A 54 -25.62 -14.80 -7.38
CA PRO A 54 -26.20 -13.98 -8.44
C PRO A 54 -27.55 -13.35 -8.03
N ILE A 55 -28.34 -14.04 -7.20
CA ILE A 55 -29.63 -13.54 -6.71
C ILE A 55 -29.42 -12.31 -5.83
N LEU A 56 -28.46 -12.36 -4.90
CA LEU A 56 -28.16 -11.23 -4.03
C LEU A 56 -27.64 -10.04 -4.84
N CYS A 57 -26.71 -10.27 -5.77
CA CYS A 57 -26.17 -9.22 -6.63
C CYS A 57 -27.24 -8.58 -7.51
N GLN A 58 -28.20 -9.37 -8.04
CA GLN A 58 -29.34 -8.84 -8.79
C GLN A 58 -30.29 -8.01 -7.92
N ILE A 59 -30.60 -8.47 -6.70
CA ILE A 59 -31.46 -7.73 -5.76
C ILE A 59 -30.80 -6.40 -5.39
N LEU A 60 -29.51 -6.41 -5.05
CA LEU A 60 -28.76 -5.20 -4.71
C LEU A 60 -28.65 -4.26 -5.92
N GLY A 61 -28.38 -4.80 -7.11
CA GLY A 61 -28.34 -4.01 -8.35
C GLY A 61 -29.67 -3.32 -8.63
N ALA A 62 -30.79 -4.05 -8.49
CA ALA A 62 -32.13 -3.50 -8.66
C ALA A 62 -32.50 -2.46 -7.59
N ALA A 63 -32.03 -2.63 -6.36
CA ALA A 63 -32.26 -1.67 -5.27
C ALA A 63 -31.39 -0.41 -5.37
N MET A 64 -30.18 -0.53 -5.93
CA MET A 64 -29.17 0.54 -5.95
C MET A 64 -29.49 1.63 -6.97
N GLN A 65 -30.05 1.26 -8.13
CA GLN A 65 -30.27 2.21 -9.23
C GLN A 65 -31.69 2.14 -9.77
N THR A 66 -32.29 3.32 -9.96
CA THR A 66 -33.48 3.47 -10.79
C THR A 66 -33.10 3.46 -12.26
N GLU A 67 -34.07 3.19 -13.13
CA GLU A 67 -33.85 3.22 -14.59
C GLU A 67 -33.27 4.57 -15.07
N ARG A 68 -33.71 5.66 -14.42
CA ARG A 68 -33.16 7.00 -14.65
C ARG A 68 -31.71 7.11 -14.20
N GLY A 69 -31.39 6.62 -13.01
CA GLY A 69 -30.03 6.60 -12.47
C GLY A 69 -29.06 5.85 -13.37
N ALA A 70 -29.48 4.71 -13.93
CA ALA A 70 -28.68 3.92 -14.86
C ALA A 70 -28.37 4.65 -16.17
N LYS A 71 -29.27 5.53 -16.64
CA LYS A 71 -29.08 6.31 -17.87
C LYS A 71 -28.24 7.57 -17.66
N GLU A 72 -28.42 8.25 -16.52
CA GLU A 72 -27.87 9.58 -16.27
C GLU A 72 -26.53 9.55 -15.51
N ASN A 73 -26.32 8.60 -14.60
CA ASN A 73 -25.10 8.57 -13.77
C ASN A 73 -23.96 7.85 -14.49
N LYS A 74 -23.09 8.63 -15.15
CA LYS A 74 -21.90 8.12 -15.86
C LYS A 74 -20.62 8.17 -15.03
N ILE A 75 -20.65 8.80 -13.85
CA ILE A 75 -19.45 9.07 -13.04
C ILE A 75 -19.21 7.94 -12.03
N LYS A 76 -20.26 7.51 -11.34
CA LYS A 76 -20.16 6.52 -10.27
C LYS A 76 -20.88 5.24 -10.66
N ASP A 77 -20.11 4.21 -10.99
CA ASP A 77 -20.63 2.85 -11.12
C ASP A 77 -21.16 2.36 -9.76
N GLY A 78 -22.40 1.86 -9.76
CA GLY A 78 -23.06 1.36 -8.56
C GLY A 78 -22.51 0.00 -8.11
N SER A 79 -21.84 -0.74 -9.00
CA SER A 79 -21.29 -2.07 -8.74
C SER A 79 -20.39 -2.09 -7.51
N THR A 80 -19.51 -1.11 -7.36
CA THR A 80 -18.57 -0.98 -6.24
C THR A 80 -19.31 -0.86 -4.91
N ALA A 81 -20.42 -0.11 -4.87
CA ALA A 81 -21.22 0.03 -3.67
C ALA A 81 -21.95 -1.28 -3.33
N CYS A 82 -22.49 -1.99 -4.33
CA CYS A 82 -23.08 -3.32 -4.13
C CYS A 82 -22.04 -4.32 -3.59
N HIS A 83 -20.85 -4.36 -4.19
CA HIS A 83 -19.74 -5.20 -3.71
C HIS A 83 -19.34 -4.86 -2.27
N ALA A 84 -19.27 -3.58 -1.92
CA ALA A 84 -19.01 -3.16 -0.55
C ALA A 84 -20.10 -3.62 0.43
N VAL A 85 -21.37 -3.66 0.02
CA VAL A 85 -22.47 -4.21 0.84
C VAL A 85 -22.34 -5.73 0.99
N VAL A 86 -22.05 -6.46 -0.09
CA VAL A 86 -21.85 -7.92 -0.03
C VAL A 86 -20.70 -8.29 0.89
N THR A 87 -19.58 -7.57 0.82
CA THR A 87 -18.42 -7.82 1.70
C THR A 87 -18.74 -7.49 3.17
N GLN A 88 -19.52 -6.45 3.45
CA GLN A 88 -20.02 -6.18 4.81
C GLN A 88 -20.87 -7.33 5.33
N LEU A 89 -21.79 -7.87 4.52
CA LEU A 89 -22.61 -9.02 4.90
C LEU A 89 -21.74 -10.26 5.16
N ALA A 90 -20.77 -10.54 4.28
CA ALA A 90 -19.84 -11.64 4.44
C ALA A 90 -18.98 -11.50 5.70
N LYS A 91 -18.61 -10.27 6.08
CA LYS A 91 -17.87 -9.95 7.31
C LYS A 91 -18.72 -10.15 8.57
N GLN A 92 -20.00 -9.79 8.53
CA GLN A 92 -20.93 -10.06 9.63
C GLN A 92 -21.15 -11.58 9.82
N HIS A 93 -21.14 -12.36 8.73
CA HIS A 93 -21.20 -13.83 8.79
C HIS A 93 -19.90 -14.47 9.26
N SER A 94 -18.74 -13.85 9.03
CA SER A 94 -17.44 -14.37 9.45
C SER A 94 -16.43 -13.25 9.68
N ASN A 95 -15.87 -13.22 10.89
CA ASN A 95 -14.78 -12.31 11.25
C ASN A 95 -13.50 -12.50 10.40
N GLN A 96 -13.40 -13.57 9.63
CA GLN A 96 -12.24 -13.85 8.77
C GLN A 96 -12.41 -13.36 7.32
N SER A 97 -13.58 -12.83 6.95
CA SER A 97 -13.83 -12.24 5.62
C SER A 97 -13.18 -10.86 5.50
N ASN A 98 -11.85 -10.80 5.43
CA ASN A 98 -11.07 -9.57 5.49
C ASN A 98 -10.67 -9.00 4.13
N TYR A 99 -11.03 -9.65 3.02
CA TYR A 99 -10.55 -9.30 1.67
C TYR A 99 -10.72 -7.81 1.32
N PHE A 100 -11.88 -7.24 1.67
CA PHE A 100 -12.14 -5.81 1.50
C PHE A 100 -11.78 -5.00 2.75
N THR A 101 -12.20 -5.48 3.93
CA THR A 101 -12.15 -4.67 5.16
C THR A 101 -10.72 -4.32 5.57
N ALA A 102 -9.74 -5.21 5.38
CA ALA A 102 -8.35 -4.92 5.75
C ALA A 102 -7.68 -3.89 4.82
N PRO A 103 -7.67 -4.05 3.48
CA PRO A 103 -7.15 -3.01 2.57
C PRO A 103 -7.89 -1.67 2.71
N PHE A 104 -9.22 -1.69 2.88
CA PHE A 104 -9.99 -0.47 3.09
C PHE A 104 -9.60 0.25 4.39
N THR A 105 -9.38 -0.50 5.48
CA THR A 105 -8.93 0.08 6.75
C THR A 105 -7.53 0.68 6.63
N LEU A 106 -6.61 0.02 5.90
CA LEU A 106 -5.29 0.58 5.60
C LEU A 106 -5.40 1.89 4.83
N SER A 107 -6.24 1.94 3.79
CA SER A 107 -6.46 3.16 3.00
C SER A 107 -6.98 4.34 3.84
N LEU A 108 -7.87 4.06 4.80
CA LEU A 108 -8.37 5.08 5.73
C LEU A 108 -7.27 5.58 6.66
N TRP A 109 -6.50 4.66 7.23
CA TRP A 109 -5.38 4.98 8.10
C TRP A 109 -4.33 5.86 7.40
N THR A 110 -3.94 5.49 6.18
CA THR A 110 -2.98 6.27 5.38
C THR A 110 -3.54 7.63 4.96
N SER A 111 -4.87 7.77 4.89
CA SER A 111 -5.54 9.05 4.64
C SER A 111 -5.70 9.91 5.90
N GLY A 112 -5.19 9.46 7.06
CA GLY A 112 -5.26 10.19 8.32
C GLY A 112 -6.60 10.05 9.06
N ALA A 113 -7.39 9.00 8.78
CA ALA A 113 -8.62 8.74 9.51
C ALA A 113 -8.33 8.53 11.00
N SER A 114 -9.14 9.17 11.87
CA SER A 114 -9.00 9.02 13.31
C SER A 114 -9.32 7.59 13.76
N ARG A 115 -8.75 7.17 14.90
CA ARG A 115 -9.09 5.89 15.55
C ARG A 115 -10.60 5.74 15.77
N GLN A 116 -11.27 6.82 16.19
CA GLN A 116 -12.70 6.84 16.46
C GLN A 116 -13.52 6.59 15.18
N THR A 117 -13.07 7.16 14.05
CA THR A 117 -13.67 6.91 12.73
C THR A 117 -13.53 5.45 12.33
N ILE A 118 -12.33 4.88 12.47
CA ILE A 118 -12.08 3.46 12.14
C ILE A 118 -12.93 2.53 13.02
N GLU A 119 -13.02 2.79 14.32
CA GLU A 119 -13.86 2.01 15.24
C GLU A 119 -15.36 2.16 14.95
N ALA A 120 -15.81 3.34 14.54
CA ALA A 120 -17.20 3.53 14.11
C ALA A 120 -17.52 2.72 12.85
N LEU A 121 -16.62 2.74 11.86
CA LEU A 121 -16.77 1.96 10.62
C LEU A 121 -16.62 0.45 10.83
N HIS A 122 -15.80 0.05 11.80
CA HIS A 122 -15.66 -1.35 12.20
C HIS A 122 -16.99 -1.93 12.70
N ARG A 123 -17.77 -1.16 13.48
CA ARG A 123 -19.12 -1.57 13.91
C ARG A 123 -20.09 -1.80 12.76
N CYS A 124 -19.87 -1.13 11.62
CA CYS A 124 -20.60 -1.34 10.37
C CYS A 124 -20.03 -2.47 9.49
N SER A 125 -19.01 -3.21 9.95
CA SER A 125 -18.29 -4.22 9.16
C SER A 125 -17.62 -3.68 7.88
N LEU A 126 -17.37 -2.38 7.82
CA LEU A 126 -16.61 -1.77 6.72
C LEU A 126 -15.10 -1.88 6.96
N CYS A 127 -14.68 -1.97 8.22
CA CYS A 127 -13.29 -1.98 8.63
C CYS A 127 -12.97 -3.14 9.57
N ILE A 128 -11.69 -3.48 9.67
CA ILE A 128 -11.17 -4.24 10.82
C ILE A 128 -11.02 -3.29 12.02
N SER A 129 -10.94 -3.86 13.23
CA SER A 129 -10.73 -3.06 14.43
C SER A 129 -9.36 -2.39 14.43
N PHE A 130 -9.22 -1.27 15.15
CA PHE A 130 -7.96 -0.54 15.21
C PHE A 130 -6.78 -1.38 15.73
N PRO A 131 -6.94 -2.26 16.75
CA PRO A 131 -5.85 -3.15 17.16
C PRO A 131 -5.41 -4.12 16.05
N LEU A 132 -6.35 -4.65 15.27
CA LEU A 132 -6.04 -5.54 14.14
C LEU A 132 -5.30 -4.78 13.02
N LEU A 133 -5.66 -3.52 12.79
CA LEU A 133 -4.92 -2.63 11.88
C LEU A 133 -3.45 -2.49 12.32
N LEU A 134 -3.19 -2.24 13.60
CA LEU A 134 -1.81 -2.11 14.10
C LEU A 134 -1.01 -3.41 13.92
N ASN A 135 -1.63 -4.55 14.19
CA ASN A 135 -1.03 -5.86 13.93
C ASN A 135 -0.71 -6.06 12.45
N LEU A 136 -1.66 -5.70 11.57
CA LEU A 136 -1.46 -5.75 10.12
C LEU A 136 -0.30 -4.86 9.67
N ILE A 137 -0.19 -3.63 10.19
CA ILE A 137 0.93 -2.73 9.89
C ILE A 137 2.25 -3.33 10.34
N ASN A 138 2.30 -3.90 11.55
CA ASN A 138 3.51 -4.55 12.07
C ASN A 138 3.92 -5.75 11.20
N ASN A 139 2.96 -6.55 10.75
CA ASN A 139 3.21 -7.68 9.85
C ASN A 139 3.74 -7.21 8.49
N LEU A 140 3.12 -6.18 7.90
CA LEU A 140 3.59 -5.57 6.66
C LEU A 140 5.01 -5.02 6.80
N ALA A 141 5.31 -4.32 7.89
CA ALA A 141 6.64 -3.80 8.18
C ALA A 141 7.66 -4.94 8.30
N LYS A 142 7.31 -6.04 8.96
CA LYS A 142 8.16 -7.23 9.05
C LYS A 142 8.47 -7.82 7.69
N HIS A 143 7.47 -8.00 6.82
CA HIS A 143 7.69 -8.50 5.46
C HIS A 143 8.55 -7.55 4.61
N CYS A 144 8.36 -6.24 4.74
CA CYS A 144 9.22 -5.26 4.11
C CYS A 144 10.67 -5.37 4.61
N LEU A 145 10.88 -5.51 5.92
CA LEU A 145 12.21 -5.70 6.50
C LEU A 145 12.86 -7.02 6.08
N GLU A 146 12.10 -8.12 5.99
CA GLU A 146 12.59 -9.40 5.48
C GLU A 146 13.05 -9.27 4.03
N ARG A 147 12.25 -8.62 3.17
CA ARG A 147 12.61 -8.34 1.78
C ARG A 147 13.83 -7.44 1.66
N VAL A 148 13.89 -6.37 2.45
CA VAL A 148 15.05 -5.47 2.50
C VAL A 148 16.30 -6.21 2.98
N SER A 149 16.17 -7.08 3.98
CA SER A 149 17.29 -7.89 4.50
C SER A 149 17.84 -8.83 3.43
N GLN A 150 16.97 -9.48 2.66
CA GLN A 150 17.37 -10.32 1.54
C GLN A 150 18.08 -9.51 0.45
N ILE A 151 17.54 -8.32 0.12
CA ILE A 151 18.16 -7.43 -0.85
C ILE A 151 19.55 -7.01 -0.35
N ALA A 152 19.65 -6.57 0.91
CA ALA A 152 20.87 -6.03 1.54
C ALA A 152 22.03 -7.03 1.66
N GLN A 153 21.80 -8.34 1.50
CA GLN A 153 22.86 -9.36 1.49
C GLN A 153 23.84 -9.22 0.29
N GLY A 154 23.44 -8.52 -0.77
CA GLY A 154 24.31 -8.23 -1.91
C GLY A 154 25.34 -7.11 -1.67
N PRO A 155 26.19 -6.80 -2.65
CA PRO A 155 27.04 -5.61 -2.63
C PRO A 155 26.18 -4.35 -2.73
N HIS A 156 26.26 -3.50 -1.70
CA HIS A 156 25.54 -2.23 -1.63
C HIS A 156 26.49 -1.08 -1.33
N LEU A 157 26.16 0.10 -1.84
CA LEU A 157 26.80 1.35 -1.47
C LEU A 157 25.84 2.16 -0.61
N MET A 158 26.31 2.57 0.56
CA MET A 158 25.61 3.51 1.40
C MET A 158 26.05 4.92 1.00
N CYS A 159 25.11 5.73 0.56
CA CYS A 159 25.34 7.12 0.21
C CYS A 159 24.42 8.01 1.05
N TYR A 160 24.84 9.24 1.25
CA TYR A 160 23.97 10.28 1.76
C TYR A 160 23.47 11.09 0.59
N ASP A 161 22.16 11.25 0.47
CA ASP A 161 21.60 12.24 -0.43
C ASP A 161 20.97 13.35 0.40
N ASN A 162 21.18 14.58 -0.04
CA ASN A 162 20.70 15.77 0.64
C ASN A 162 19.36 16.13 0.02
N ILE A 163 18.26 15.79 0.70
CA ILE A 163 16.96 16.32 0.31
C ILE A 163 16.73 17.62 1.08
N ASN A 164 16.68 18.71 0.33
CA ASN A 164 16.14 19.96 0.84
C ASN A 164 14.61 19.89 0.75
N ILE A 165 13.94 19.49 1.84
CA ILE A 165 12.48 19.50 1.90
C ILE A 165 12.05 20.89 2.38
N SER A 166 11.33 21.61 1.53
CA SER A 166 10.65 22.85 1.94
C SER A 166 9.40 22.49 2.76
N THR A 167 9.58 22.21 4.05
CA THR A 167 8.46 22.01 4.97
C THR A 167 7.98 23.36 5.49
N SER A 168 6.95 23.94 4.86
CA SER A 168 6.23 25.06 5.49
C SER A 168 4.77 24.70 5.70
N ILE A 169 4.33 24.77 6.97
CA ILE A 169 2.91 24.80 7.35
C ILE A 169 2.35 26.24 7.40
N PHE A 170 3.16 27.26 7.07
CA PHE A 170 2.75 28.67 7.00
C PHE A 170 3.00 29.26 5.61
N VAL A 171 2.01 29.99 5.10
CA VAL A 171 1.94 30.43 3.69
C VAL A 171 2.86 31.63 3.37
N GLU A 172 3.40 32.34 4.36
CA GLU A 172 4.17 33.58 4.10
C GLU A 172 5.69 33.41 4.28
N GLN A 173 6.41 33.25 3.17
CA GLN A 173 7.82 33.63 3.10
C GLN A 173 7.91 35.17 3.01
N ARG A 174 8.36 35.83 4.08
CA ARG A 174 8.71 37.26 4.06
C ARG A 174 10.14 37.43 3.55
N SER A 175 10.41 38.48 2.77
CA SER A 175 11.74 38.76 2.22
C SER A 175 12.85 38.95 3.27
N SER A 176 12.48 39.25 4.51
CA SER A 176 13.39 39.44 5.65
C SER A 176 13.46 38.25 6.61
N ALA A 177 12.70 37.18 6.38
CA ALA A 177 12.73 35.99 7.24
C ALA A 177 13.78 34.99 6.73
N PRO A 178 14.56 34.33 7.61
CA PRO A 178 15.49 33.30 7.19
C PRO A 178 14.74 32.16 6.50
N ALA A 179 15.25 31.71 5.35
CA ALA A 179 14.70 30.57 4.63
C ALA A 179 14.72 29.33 5.54
N LYS A 180 13.56 28.97 6.08
CA LYS A 180 13.38 27.72 6.84
C LYS A 180 13.25 26.56 5.87
N VAL A 181 14.37 26.21 5.23
CA VAL A 181 14.53 24.92 4.55
C VAL A 181 15.08 23.96 5.59
N GLN A 182 14.31 22.90 5.90
CA GLN A 182 14.86 21.80 6.67
C GLN A 182 15.61 20.89 5.70
N SER A 183 16.94 21.05 5.67
CA SER A 183 17.81 20.12 4.97
C SER A 183 17.82 18.81 5.75
N GLY A 184 17.23 17.77 5.17
CA GLY A 184 17.32 16.41 5.70
C GLY A 184 18.37 15.64 4.92
N THR A 185 19.41 15.16 5.60
CA THR A 185 20.27 14.14 5.03
C THR A 185 19.63 12.79 5.29
N PHE A 186 19.34 12.03 4.23
CA PHE A 186 18.86 10.66 4.37
C PHE A 186 19.85 9.68 3.74
N THR A 187 19.98 8.53 4.39
CA THR A 187 20.84 7.46 3.92
C THR A 187 20.13 6.67 2.83
N ILE A 188 20.73 6.58 1.65
CA ILE A 188 20.29 5.70 0.57
C ILE A 188 21.21 4.49 0.51
N LEU A 189 20.62 3.32 0.38
CA LEU A 189 21.35 2.08 0.09
C LEU A 189 21.14 1.71 -1.39
N TYR A 190 22.19 1.85 -2.20
CA TYR A 190 22.16 1.50 -3.63
C TYR A 190 22.69 0.08 -3.84
N LYS A 191 21.92 -0.77 -4.54
CA LYS A 191 22.43 -2.06 -5.01
C LYS A 191 23.42 -1.83 -6.15
N VAL A 192 24.63 -2.39 -6.04
CA VAL A 192 25.64 -2.31 -7.09
C VAL A 192 25.42 -3.45 -8.08
N HIS A 193 24.81 -3.16 -9.24
CA HIS A 193 24.73 -4.14 -10.32
C HIS A 193 26.15 -4.38 -10.89
N SER A 194 26.57 -5.64 -10.95
CA SER A 194 27.89 -6.08 -11.44
C SER A 194 29.09 -5.77 -10.54
N GLY A 195 28.89 -5.24 -9.32
CA GLY A 195 29.96 -5.10 -8.34
C GLY A 195 30.29 -6.43 -7.68
N SER A 196 31.58 -6.71 -7.44
CA SER A 196 32.00 -7.79 -6.56
C SER A 196 32.51 -7.25 -5.22
N LEU A 197 32.34 -8.01 -4.13
CA LEU A 197 32.86 -7.61 -2.82
C LEU A 197 34.39 -7.39 -2.84
N GLU A 198 35.10 -8.13 -3.70
CA GLU A 198 36.53 -7.94 -3.95
C GLU A 198 36.88 -6.54 -4.46
N GLN A 199 36.06 -6.00 -5.37
CA GLN A 199 36.23 -4.65 -5.91
C GLN A 199 35.92 -3.56 -4.88
N MET A 200 35.13 -3.88 -3.85
CA MET A 200 34.72 -2.96 -2.77
C MET A 200 35.65 -2.99 -1.56
N ARG A 201 36.77 -3.70 -1.62
CA ARG A 201 37.77 -3.72 -0.54
C ARG A 201 38.48 -2.38 -0.43
N LEU A 202 38.54 -1.85 0.80
CA LEU A 202 39.16 -0.55 1.08
C LEU A 202 40.64 -0.49 0.73
N ALA A 203 41.42 -1.54 1.03
CA ALA A 203 42.87 -1.53 0.81
C ALA A 203 43.26 -1.35 -0.69
N PRO A 204 42.70 -2.10 -1.65
CA PRO A 204 42.90 -1.82 -3.08
C PRO A 204 42.42 -0.43 -3.52
N MET A 205 41.38 0.12 -2.91
CA MET A 205 40.91 1.48 -3.23
C MET A 205 41.91 2.54 -2.76
N LEU A 206 42.42 2.42 -1.52
CA LEU A 206 43.42 3.33 -0.97
C LEU A 206 44.74 3.26 -1.76
N GLN A 207 45.20 2.06 -2.12
CA GLN A 207 46.40 1.89 -2.93
C GLN A 207 46.24 2.53 -4.33
N ARG A 208 45.06 2.40 -4.95
CA ARG A 208 44.77 3.05 -6.22
C ARG A 208 44.70 4.57 -6.08
N ALA A 209 44.09 5.09 -5.02
CA ALA A 209 44.01 6.52 -4.75
C ALA A 209 45.40 7.15 -4.55
N GLN A 210 46.31 6.46 -3.86
CA GLN A 210 47.69 6.93 -3.67
C GLN A 210 48.50 6.99 -4.97
N ASN A 211 48.17 6.15 -5.95
CA ASN A 211 48.84 6.06 -7.24
C ASN A 211 48.01 6.71 -8.38
N MET A 212 46.92 7.39 -8.05
CA MET A 212 46.00 7.97 -9.03
C MET A 212 46.64 9.21 -9.65
N THR A 213 46.68 9.25 -10.98
CA THR A 213 47.00 10.45 -11.77
C THR A 213 45.75 11.31 -11.93
N ASP A 214 45.89 12.55 -12.41
CA ASP A 214 44.75 13.45 -12.64
C ASP A 214 43.63 12.78 -13.46
N LEU A 215 42.39 12.97 -13.03
CA LEU A 215 41.20 12.48 -13.73
C LEU A 215 40.93 13.31 -14.99
N HIS A 216 40.82 12.64 -16.13
CA HIS A 216 40.45 13.26 -17.40
C HIS A 216 38.98 13.00 -17.72
N PHE A 217 38.20 14.09 -17.83
CA PHE A 217 36.74 14.04 -18.00
C PHE A 217 36.27 13.15 -19.17
N ASN A 218 36.96 13.21 -20.31
CA ASN A 218 36.55 12.47 -21.51
C ASN A 218 36.93 10.98 -21.49
N SER A 219 37.98 10.58 -20.77
CA SER A 219 38.43 9.19 -20.72
C SER A 219 37.94 8.43 -19.49
N ASP A 220 37.77 9.13 -18.37
CA ASP A 220 37.60 8.47 -17.06
C ASP A 220 36.20 8.65 -16.47
N ILE A 221 35.49 9.72 -16.84
CA ILE A 221 34.18 10.08 -16.26
C ILE A 221 33.03 9.75 -17.21
N ARG A 222 33.19 9.94 -18.53
CA ARG A 222 32.10 9.66 -19.47
C ARG A 222 31.91 8.15 -19.65
N PRO A 223 30.68 7.63 -19.44
CA PRO A 223 30.39 6.24 -19.75
C PRO A 223 30.57 5.98 -21.23
N THR A 224 31.18 4.85 -21.57
CA THR A 224 31.33 4.40 -22.95
C THR A 224 29.96 4.06 -23.55
N SER A 225 29.88 4.02 -24.89
CA SER A 225 28.64 3.68 -25.60
C SER A 225 28.03 2.34 -25.14
N ASP A 226 28.87 1.37 -24.77
CA ASP A 226 28.45 0.07 -24.25
C ASP A 226 27.86 0.16 -22.83
N GLN A 227 28.40 1.07 -21.99
CA GLN A 227 27.92 1.29 -20.62
C GLN A 227 26.58 2.04 -20.58
N GLN A 228 26.28 2.84 -21.61
CA GLN A 228 25.02 3.58 -21.73
C GLN A 228 23.81 2.68 -22.06
N LEU A 229 24.06 1.46 -22.56
CA LEU A 229 23.01 0.49 -22.91
C LEU A 229 22.53 -0.34 -21.71
N LEU A 230 23.15 -0.17 -20.53
CA LEU A 230 22.73 -0.86 -19.30
C LEU A 230 21.45 -0.22 -18.72
N PRO A 231 20.49 -1.02 -18.23
CA PRO A 231 19.23 -0.50 -17.69
C PRO A 231 19.45 0.38 -16.45
N VAL A 232 18.78 1.54 -16.42
CA VAL A 232 18.80 2.50 -15.29
C VAL A 232 17.97 1.94 -14.12
N PRO A 233 18.48 1.98 -12.86
CA PRO A 233 17.88 1.25 -11.74
C PRO A 233 16.57 1.84 -11.23
N ALA A 234 15.73 0.97 -10.68
CA ALA A 234 14.68 1.34 -9.75
C ALA A 234 15.31 1.75 -8.40
N VAL A 235 14.99 2.95 -7.91
CA VAL A 235 15.49 3.48 -6.63
C VAL A 235 14.56 3.03 -5.51
N MET A 236 15.09 2.37 -4.48
CA MET A 236 14.36 2.07 -3.25
C MET A 236 14.64 3.18 -2.24
N ILE A 237 13.68 4.09 -2.04
CA ILE A 237 13.77 5.16 -1.05
C ILE A 237 13.24 4.62 0.29
N LEU A 238 14.12 4.51 1.28
CA LEU A 238 13.73 4.19 2.65
C LEU A 238 13.46 5.49 3.41
N SER A 239 12.20 5.94 3.43
CA SER A 239 11.75 7.08 4.24
C SER A 239 11.14 6.58 5.54
N PHE A 240 11.79 6.84 6.69
CA PHE A 240 11.17 6.65 8.01
C PHE A 240 10.85 8.02 8.62
N PRO A 241 9.59 8.48 8.61
CA PRO A 241 9.18 9.63 9.42
C PRO A 241 8.87 9.14 10.84
N PHE A 242 9.89 8.98 11.70
CA PHE A 242 9.66 8.93 13.15
C PHE A 242 9.79 10.33 13.72
N SER A 243 8.67 11.03 13.83
CA SER A 243 8.57 12.23 14.67
C SER A 243 8.10 11.79 16.05
N ILE A 244 9.03 11.39 16.93
CA ILE A 244 8.74 11.26 18.36
C ILE A 244 8.73 12.69 18.91
N ALA A 245 7.55 13.32 18.92
CA ALA A 245 7.32 14.48 19.76
C ALA A 245 7.29 13.99 21.21
N SER A 246 8.43 14.05 21.87
CA SER A 246 8.53 14.03 23.33
C SER A 246 7.89 15.33 23.84
N GLU A 247 6.59 15.29 24.16
CA GLU A 247 5.99 16.29 25.05
C GLU A 247 6.60 16.10 26.44
N ALA A 248 7.64 16.88 26.71
CA ALA A 248 8.13 17.08 28.07
C ALA A 248 7.15 18.01 28.80
N CYS A 249 6.67 17.56 29.95
CA CYS A 249 5.86 18.30 30.90
C CYS A 249 6.38 19.73 31.14
N SER A 250 5.44 20.67 31.19
CA SER A 250 5.48 21.89 31.99
C SER A 250 4.05 22.23 32.38
#